data_AF-A0A348NYM3-F1
#
_entry.id   AF-A0A348NYM3-F1
#
_cell.length_a   1.000
_cell.length_b   1.000
_cell.length_c   1.000
_cell.angle_alpha   90.00
_cell.angle_beta   90.00
_cell.angle_gamma   90.00
#
_symmetry.space_group_name_H-M   'P 1'
#
loop_
_entity.id
_entity.type
_entity.pdbx_description
1 polymer ?
#
loop_
_entity_poly.entity_id
_entity_poly.type
_entity_poly.pdbx_seq_one_letter_code
_entity_poly.pdbx_strand_id
1 'polypeptide(L)'
;MVYVNFNGLGGQQPPASRPEPETSKSDLEALHDRFDRLKLVTMALWTFLKDEKGITEDQLMARVKEIDSFDGSFDGKLKLGIRKCGKCGKALNPKFEKCLYCGFITPASSIFETF
;
A
#
# COMPACT_ATOMS: atom_id res chain seq x y z
N MET A 1 63.47 9.06 43.86
CA MET A 1 63.22 8.19 42.70
C MET A 1 61.85 7.56 42.84
N VAL A 2 60.81 8.19 42.29
CA VAL A 2 59.59 7.50 41.82
C VAL A 2 59.09 8.35 40.64
N TYR A 3 59.25 7.83 39.43
CA TYR A 3 58.72 8.43 38.21
C TYR A 3 57.23 8.11 38.13
N VAL A 4 56.37 9.10 37.88
CA VAL A 4 54.97 8.88 37.50
C VAL A 4 54.83 9.26 36.03
N ASN A 5 54.70 8.24 35.19
CA ASN A 5 54.49 8.37 33.74
C ASN A 5 53.05 8.83 33.47
N PHE A 6 52.90 9.97 32.80
CA PHE A 6 51.67 10.37 32.13
C PHE A 6 51.70 9.80 30.70
N ASN A 7 51.02 8.68 30.48
CA ASN A 7 50.72 8.16 29.15
C ASN A 7 49.22 7.93 29.02
N GLY A 8 48.59 8.57 28.04
CA GLY A 8 47.19 8.33 27.72
C GLY A 8 46.52 9.42 26.90
N LEU A 9 47.10 9.81 25.77
CA LEU A 9 46.36 10.46 24.69
C LEU A 9 45.49 9.39 24.02
N GLY A 10 44.24 9.25 24.46
CA GLY A 10 43.21 8.42 23.83
C GLY A 10 42.14 9.32 23.22
N GLY A 11 42.21 9.52 21.90
CA GLY A 11 41.26 10.35 21.15
C GLY A 11 39.81 9.87 21.30
N GLN A 12 38.91 10.84 21.41
CA GLN A 12 37.47 10.61 21.29
C GLN A 12 37.16 10.23 19.84
N GLN A 13 36.88 8.96 19.58
CA GLN A 13 36.22 8.53 18.35
C GLN A 13 34.71 8.76 18.53
N PRO A 14 34.05 9.64 17.76
CA PRO A 14 32.59 9.68 17.77
C PRO A 14 32.03 8.34 17.25
N PRO A 15 30.92 7.84 17.80
CA PRO A 15 30.32 6.60 17.33
C PRO A 15 29.95 6.72 15.86
N ALA A 16 30.32 5.70 15.07
CA ALA A 16 29.97 5.59 13.67
C ALA A 16 28.46 5.84 13.49
N SER A 17 28.11 6.84 12.68
CA SER A 17 26.75 7.11 12.27
C SER A 17 26.14 5.81 11.74
N ARG A 18 24.96 5.45 12.26
CA ARG A 18 24.17 4.31 11.75
C ARG A 18 24.07 4.47 10.24
N PRO A 19 24.30 3.41 9.43
CA PRO A 19 24.00 3.50 8.01
C PRO A 19 22.54 3.90 7.88
N GLU A 20 22.30 5.04 7.24
CA GLU A 20 20.94 5.46 6.86
C GLU A 20 20.34 4.31 6.04
N PRO A 21 19.08 3.95 6.30
CA PRO A 21 18.57 2.72 5.76
C PRO A 21 18.42 2.88 4.24
N GLU A 22 19.21 2.11 3.49
CA GLU A 22 19.15 1.84 2.03
C GLU A 22 17.81 1.16 1.62
N THR A 23 16.71 1.51 2.27
CA THR A 23 15.37 0.91 2.13
C THR A 23 14.50 1.70 1.18
N SER A 24 14.72 3.00 1.05
CA SER A 24 13.88 3.87 0.21
C SER A 24 13.90 3.47 -1.27
N LYS A 25 15.04 2.98 -1.79
CA LYS A 25 15.14 2.54 -3.20
C LYS A 25 14.50 1.16 -3.40
N SER A 26 14.77 0.20 -2.51
CA SER A 26 14.19 -1.14 -2.59
C SER A 26 12.67 -1.14 -2.46
N ASP A 27 12.12 -0.24 -1.63
CA ASP A 27 10.67 -0.13 -1.43
C ASP A 27 9.97 0.46 -2.66
N LEU A 28 10.60 1.42 -3.33
CA LEU A 28 10.09 1.98 -4.59
C LEU A 28 10.11 0.97 -5.72
N GLU A 29 11.17 0.15 -5.82
CA GLU A 29 11.25 -0.95 -6.79
C GLU A 29 10.16 -1.99 -6.54
N ALA A 30 10.00 -2.42 -5.28
CA ALA A 30 8.95 -3.36 -4.91
C ALA A 30 7.53 -2.80 -5.19
N LEU A 31 7.32 -1.48 -5.03
CA LEU A 31 6.06 -0.83 -5.36
C LEU A 31 5.83 -0.79 -6.88
N HIS A 32 6.86 -0.48 -7.67
CA HIS A 32 6.79 -0.51 -9.14
C HIS A 32 6.42 -1.90 -9.64
N ASP A 33 7.06 -2.94 -9.11
CA ASP A 33 6.78 -4.33 -9.48
C ASP A 33 5.32 -4.71 -9.19
N ARG A 34 4.77 -4.27 -8.05
CA ARG A 34 3.36 -4.51 -7.71
C ARG A 34 2.43 -3.75 -8.65
N PHE A 35 2.77 -2.51 -8.98
CA PHE A 35 2.00 -1.69 -9.92
C PHE A 35 1.98 -2.29 -11.32
N ASP A 36 3.12 -2.76 -11.83
CA ASP A 36 3.22 -3.39 -13.14
C ASP A 36 2.41 -4.68 -13.21
N ARG A 37 2.45 -5.50 -12.15
CA ARG A 37 1.59 -6.68 -12.03
C ARG A 37 0.11 -6.32 -12.04
N LEU A 38 -0.29 -5.29 -11.30
CA LEU A 38 -1.67 -4.82 -11.29
C LEU A 38 -2.10 -4.35 -12.67
N LYS A 39 -1.25 -3.55 -13.34
CA LYS A 39 -1.48 -3.07 -14.71
C LYS A 39 -1.69 -4.24 -15.67
N LEU A 40 -0.84 -5.26 -15.62
CA LEU A 40 -0.98 -6.45 -16.47
C LEU A 40 -2.31 -7.17 -16.25
N VAL A 41 -2.72 -7.37 -14.99
CA VAL A 41 -4.02 -7.99 -14.66
C VAL A 41 -5.18 -7.13 -15.17
N THR A 42 -5.14 -5.82 -14.99
CA THR A 42 -6.19 -4.91 -15.50
C THR A 42 -6.26 -4.90 -17.02
N MET A 43 -5.13 -5.02 -17.71
CA MET A 43 -5.09 -5.13 -19.18
C MET A 43 -5.71 -6.45 -19.64
N ALA A 44 -5.43 -7.56 -18.97
CA ALA A 44 -6.06 -8.85 -19.27
C ALA A 44 -7.57 -8.84 -19.01
N LEU A 45 -8.03 -8.20 -17.93
CA LEU A 45 -9.46 -8.01 -17.69
C LEU A 45 -10.10 -7.16 -18.80
N TRP A 46 -9.41 -6.12 -19.26
CA TRP A 46 -9.87 -5.29 -20.35
C TRP A 46 -10.01 -6.08 -21.66
N THR A 47 -9.10 -6.99 -21.99
CA THR A 47 -9.23 -7.80 -23.21
C THR A 47 -10.50 -8.64 -23.21
N PHE A 48 -10.88 -9.24 -22.08
CA PHE A 48 -12.16 -9.98 -22.00
C PHE A 48 -13.37 -9.05 -22.20
N LEU A 49 -13.35 -7.86 -21.62
CA LEU A 49 -14.44 -6.89 -21.76
C LEU A 49 -14.56 -6.36 -23.20
N LYS A 50 -13.42 -6.11 -23.84
CA LYS A 50 -13.39 -5.67 -25.24
C LYS A 50 -13.85 -6.79 -26.18
N ASP A 51 -13.30 -7.99 -26.03
CA ASP A 51 -13.49 -9.07 -27.00
C ASP A 51 -14.83 -9.80 -26.81
N GLU A 52 -15.29 -10.00 -25.58
CA GLU A 52 -16.55 -10.71 -25.32
C GLU A 52 -17.77 -9.80 -25.24
N LYS A 53 -17.60 -8.53 -24.85
CA LYS A 53 -18.70 -7.56 -24.67
C LYS A 53 -18.70 -6.43 -25.69
N GLY A 54 -17.68 -6.33 -26.55
CA GLY A 54 -17.59 -5.29 -27.57
C GLY A 54 -17.47 -3.87 -27.00
N ILE A 55 -17.01 -3.73 -25.75
CA ILE A 55 -16.87 -2.42 -25.10
C ILE A 55 -15.74 -1.64 -25.79
N THR A 56 -16.00 -0.37 -26.10
CA THR A 56 -15.00 0.50 -26.71
C THR A 56 -14.12 1.19 -25.67
N GLU A 57 -12.92 1.56 -26.08
CA GLU A 57 -11.98 2.28 -25.21
C GLU A 57 -12.55 3.61 -24.72
N ASP A 58 -13.33 4.31 -25.54
CA ASP A 58 -14.02 5.54 -25.15
C ASP A 58 -15.03 5.31 -24.01
N GLN A 59 -15.75 4.19 -24.03
CA GLN A 59 -16.68 3.81 -22.97
C GLN A 59 -15.95 3.51 -21.67
N LEU A 60 -14.81 2.81 -21.74
CA LEU A 60 -13.96 2.58 -20.58
C LEU A 60 -13.48 3.92 -19.99
N MET A 61 -12.98 4.83 -20.83
CA MET A 61 -12.49 6.14 -20.41
C MET A 61 -13.59 7.00 -19.78
N ALA A 62 -14.81 6.97 -20.34
CA ALA A 62 -15.96 7.62 -19.75
C ALA A 62 -16.28 7.04 -18.36
N ARG A 63 -16.26 5.71 -18.24
CA ARG A 63 -16.55 5.04 -16.97
C ARG A 63 -15.51 5.30 -15.89
N VAL A 64 -14.23 5.39 -16.27
CA VAL A 64 -13.14 5.78 -15.35
C VAL A 64 -13.37 7.19 -14.81
N LYS A 65 -13.71 8.17 -15.69
CA LYS A 65 -14.01 9.55 -15.28
C LYS A 65 -15.22 9.63 -14.35
N GLU A 66 -16.26 8.85 -14.64
CA GLU A 66 -17.44 8.76 -13.76
C GLU A 66 -17.06 8.25 -12.38
N ILE A 67 -16.31 7.13 -12.30
CA ILE A 67 -15.88 6.52 -11.04
C ILE A 67 -14.99 7.48 -10.22
N ASP A 68 -14.04 8.17 -10.87
CA ASP A 68 -13.20 9.19 -10.22
C ASP A 68 -14.05 10.33 -9.62
N SER A 69 -15.14 10.69 -10.31
CA SER A 69 -16.06 11.74 -9.85
C SER A 69 -16.94 11.33 -8.65
N PHE A 70 -17.09 10.03 -8.35
CA PHE A 70 -17.96 9.53 -7.27
C PHE A 70 -17.35 9.67 -5.86
N ASP A 71 -16.05 9.94 -5.71
CA ASP A 71 -15.37 10.08 -4.40
C ASP A 71 -15.14 11.55 -3.97
N GLY A 72 -15.74 12.51 -4.70
CA GLY A 72 -15.82 13.91 -4.27
C GLY A 72 -14.49 14.67 -4.22
N SER A 73 -13.40 14.12 -4.77
CA SER A 73 -12.14 14.85 -4.94
C SER A 73 -11.35 14.25 -6.09
N PHE A 74 -11.06 15.06 -7.13
CA PHE A 74 -10.11 14.76 -8.20
C PHE A 74 -8.67 14.70 -7.62
N ASP A 75 -8.36 13.71 -6.79
CA ASP A 75 -6.99 13.46 -6.31
C ASP A 75 -6.39 12.17 -6.90
N GLY A 76 -7.14 11.46 -7.76
CA GLY A 76 -6.73 10.22 -8.40
C GLY A 76 -6.58 9.05 -7.43
N LYS A 77 -7.19 9.12 -6.23
CA LYS A 77 -7.11 8.09 -5.19
C LYS A 77 -8.50 7.66 -4.76
N LEU A 78 -8.72 6.34 -4.76
CA LEU A 78 -9.94 5.73 -4.26
C LEU A 78 -9.85 5.64 -2.72
N LYS A 79 -10.56 6.51 -2.00
CA LYS A 79 -10.64 6.44 -0.53
C LYS A 79 -11.65 5.36 -0.17
N LEU A 80 -11.14 4.16 0.09
CA LEU A 80 -11.92 3.08 0.69
C LEU A 80 -12.50 3.57 2.02
N GLY A 81 -13.79 3.95 2.01
CA GLY A 81 -14.49 4.41 3.20
C GLY A 81 -14.42 3.39 4.34
N ILE A 82 -14.47 3.87 5.59
CA ILE A 82 -14.39 3.02 6.79
C ILE A 82 -15.56 2.03 6.78
N ARG A 83 -15.28 0.74 6.50
CA ARG A 83 -16.28 -0.32 6.52
C ARG A 83 -16.76 -0.59 7.94
N LYS A 84 -18.05 -0.89 8.11
CA LYS A 84 -18.64 -1.30 9.40
C LYS A 84 -18.92 -2.80 9.39
N CYS A 85 -18.76 -3.43 10.54
CA CYS A 85 -19.06 -4.84 10.74
C CYS A 85 -20.57 -5.08 10.59
N GLY A 86 -20.97 -6.01 9.70
CA GLY A 86 -22.38 -6.38 9.54
C GLY A 86 -23.03 -7.01 10.78
N LYS A 87 -22.24 -7.50 11.74
CA LYS A 87 -22.74 -8.10 13.00
C LYS A 87 -22.79 -7.13 14.17
N CYS A 88 -21.78 -6.27 14.34
CA CYS A 88 -21.68 -5.40 15.53
C CYS A 88 -21.66 -3.90 15.22
N GLY A 89 -21.70 -3.51 13.95
CA GLY A 89 -21.76 -2.11 13.51
C GLY A 89 -20.48 -1.29 13.71
N LYS A 90 -19.45 -1.85 14.38
CA LYS A 90 -18.17 -1.16 14.62
C LYS A 90 -17.32 -1.08 13.36
N ALA A 91 -16.45 -0.08 13.30
CA ALA A 91 -15.49 0.08 12.22
C ALA A 91 -14.58 -1.16 12.12
N LEU A 92 -14.44 -1.68 10.91
CA LEU A 92 -13.52 -2.74 10.56
C LEU A 92 -12.16 -2.16 10.25
N ASN A 93 -11.12 -2.88 10.64
CA ASN A 93 -9.78 -2.60 10.18
C ASN A 93 -9.53 -3.45 8.92
N PRO A 94 -9.20 -2.84 7.76
CA PRO A 94 -9.06 -3.56 6.50
C PRO A 94 -7.93 -4.61 6.51
N LYS A 95 -7.00 -4.54 7.47
CA LYS A 95 -5.91 -5.53 7.61
C LYS A 95 -6.35 -6.88 8.17
N PHE A 96 -7.55 -6.98 8.73
CA PHE A 96 -8.00 -8.19 9.42
C PHE A 96 -9.28 -8.72 8.79
N GLU A 97 -9.25 -9.99 8.39
CA GLU A 97 -10.43 -10.73 7.88
C GLU A 97 -11.51 -10.94 8.96
N LYS A 98 -11.13 -10.81 10.23
CA LYS A 98 -12.05 -10.91 11.38
C LYS A 98 -12.26 -9.55 12.02
N CYS A 99 -13.49 -9.27 12.39
CA CYS A 99 -13.80 -8.12 13.23
C CYS A 99 -13.07 -8.25 14.58
N LEU A 100 -12.19 -7.30 14.88
CA LEU A 100 -11.44 -7.26 16.15
C LEU A 100 -12.34 -7.15 17.39
N TYR A 101 -13.60 -6.75 17.22
CA TYR A 101 -14.52 -6.55 18.32
C TYR A 101 -15.44 -7.74 18.60
N CYS A 102 -16.04 -8.33 17.56
CA CYS A 102 -17.04 -9.39 17.72
C CYS A 102 -16.63 -10.73 17.13
N GLY A 103 -15.43 -10.82 16.54
CA GLY A 103 -14.89 -12.03 15.94
C GLY A 103 -15.59 -12.47 14.65
N PHE A 104 -16.56 -11.70 14.13
CA PHE A 104 -17.24 -12.05 12.88
C PHE A 104 -16.24 -12.02 11.73
N ILE A 105 -16.17 -13.11 10.98
CA ILE A 105 -15.36 -13.22 9.78
C ILE A 105 -16.09 -12.42 8.69
N THR A 106 -15.48 -11.34 8.27
CA THR A 106 -15.99 -10.52 7.19
C THR A 106 -15.51 -11.12 5.87
N PRO A 107 -16.41 -11.55 4.98
CA PRO A 107 -16.00 -12.02 3.66
C PRO A 107 -15.27 -10.87 2.96
N ALA A 108 -14.12 -11.16 2.32
CA ALA A 108 -13.40 -10.19 1.51
C ALA A 108 -14.37 -9.60 0.48
N SER A 109 -14.65 -8.31 0.59
CA SER A 109 -15.75 -7.69 -0.14
C SER A 109 -15.39 -7.34 -1.58
N SER A 110 -14.11 -7.35 -1.93
CA SER A 110 -13.67 -7.29 -3.32
C SER A 110 -12.28 -7.88 -3.49
N ILE A 111 -11.98 -8.32 -4.71
CA ILE A 111 -10.65 -8.78 -5.13
C ILE A 111 -9.55 -7.74 -4.84
N PHE A 112 -9.89 -6.46 -4.80
CA PHE A 112 -8.95 -5.37 -4.53
C PHE A 112 -8.59 -5.19 -3.05
N GLU A 113 -9.24 -5.93 -2.15
CA GLU A 113 -8.91 -5.94 -0.71
C GLU A 113 -8.05 -7.15 -0.31
N THR A 114 -7.89 -8.13 -1.21
CA THR A 114 -7.20 -9.40 -0.94
C THR A 114 -5.73 -9.40 -1.39
N PHE A 115 -5.26 -8.39 -2.14
CA PHE A 115 -3.89 -8.28 -2.65
C PHE A 115 -3.10 -7.12 -2.06
#